data_AF-A0A673VBB7-F1
#
_entry.id   AF-A0A673VBB7-F1
#
_cell.length_a   1.000
_cell.length_b   1.000
_cell.length_c   1.000
_cell.angle_alpha   90.00
_cell.angle_beta   90.00
_cell.angle_gamma   90.00
#
_symmetry.space_group_name_H-M   'P 1'
#
loop_
_entity.id
_entity.type
_entity.pdbx_description
1 polymer ?
#
loop_
_entity_poly.entity_id
_entity_poly.type
_entity_poly.pdbx_seq_one_letter_code
_entity_poly.pdbx_strand_id
1 'polypeptide(L)' 'IGVGARVRPPPRLPERLAVCRAEAAAYGRCVQASTAPGGRLMKDLCAQEFEALRSCFAAAGKKTPRGGL' A
#
# COMPACT_ATOMS: atom_id res chain seq x y z
N ILE A 1 -13.49 -31.91 -17.45
CA ILE A 1 -12.16 -31.30 -17.22
C ILE A 1 -12.41 -29.99 -16.49
N GLY A 2 -12.24 -29.94 -15.17
CA GLY A 2 -12.48 -28.72 -14.39
C GLY A 2 -11.33 -27.74 -14.59
N VAL A 3 -11.64 -26.51 -15.03
CA VAL A 3 -10.63 -25.45 -15.11
C VAL A 3 -10.34 -24.98 -13.68
N GLY A 4 -9.21 -25.43 -13.12
CA GLY A 4 -8.75 -24.94 -11.82
C GLY A 4 -8.42 -23.47 -11.93
N ALA A 5 -9.19 -22.61 -11.25
CA ALA A 5 -8.89 -21.20 -11.12
C ALA A 5 -7.51 -21.05 -10.45
N ARG A 6 -6.50 -20.69 -11.24
CA ARG A 6 -5.13 -20.50 -10.78
C ARG A 6 -5.08 -19.17 -10.05
N VAL A 7 -5.42 -19.17 -8.76
CA VAL A 7 -5.29 -17.98 -7.91
C VAL A 7 -3.81 -17.62 -7.86
N ARG A 8 -3.44 -16.52 -8.52
CA ARG A 8 -2.07 -16.00 -8.42
C ARG A 8 -1.90 -15.47 -7.00
N PRO A 9 -0.92 -15.97 -6.23
CA PRO A 9 -0.66 -15.43 -4.91
C PRO A 9 -0.37 -13.93 -5.04
N PRO A 10 -0.82 -13.11 -4.08
CA PRO A 10 -0.54 -11.68 -4.12
C PRO A 10 0.98 -11.47 -4.15
N PRO A 11 1.46 -10.46 -4.90
CA PRO A 11 2.87 -10.11 -4.88
C PRO A 11 3.31 -9.92 -3.44
N ARG A 12 4.45 -10.52 -3.06
CA ARG A 12 5.01 -10.35 -1.73
C ARG A 12 5.31 -8.88 -1.55
N LEU A 13 4.56 -8.24 -0.65
CA LEU A 13 4.76 -6.84 -0.32
C LEU A 13 6.18 -6.70 0.25
N PRO A 14 7.03 -5.81 -0.27
CA PRO A 14 8.40 -5.66 0.22
C PRO A 14 8.39 -5.38 1.73
N GLU A 15 9.41 -5.85 2.43
CA GLU A 15 9.48 -5.80 3.90
C GLU A 15 9.30 -4.39 4.48
N ARG A 16 9.76 -3.36 3.76
CA ARG A 16 9.54 -1.95 4.11
C ARG A 16 8.07 -1.54 4.06
N LEU A 17 7.28 -2.13 3.15
CA LEU A 17 5.83 -2.00 3.12
C LEU A 17 5.16 -2.79 4.25
N ALA A 18 5.82 -3.77 4.88
CA ALA A 18 5.28 -4.46 6.05
C ALA A 18 5.26 -3.56 7.29
N VAL A 19 6.25 -2.67 7.44
CA VAL A 19 6.30 -1.67 8.53
C VAL A 19 5.21 -0.63 8.36
N CYS A 20 5.00 -0.13 7.14
CA CYS A 20 3.97 0.85 6.81
C CYS A 20 2.67 0.22 6.28
N ARG A 21 2.40 -1.03 6.66
CA ARG A 21 1.32 -1.82 6.06
C ARG A 21 -0.06 -1.26 6.39
N ALA A 22 -0.22 -0.70 7.60
CA ALA A 22 -1.47 -0.12 8.05
C ALA A 22 -1.81 1.13 7.22
N GLU A 23 -0.83 2.01 7.05
CA GLU A 23 -0.92 3.24 6.25
C GLU A 23 -1.09 2.92 4.76
N ALA A 24 -0.40 1.90 4.25
CA ALA A 24 -0.52 1.46 2.86
C ALA A 24 -1.91 0.88 2.58
N ALA A 25 -2.46 0.12 3.52
CA ALA A 25 -3.81 -0.42 3.42
C ALA A 25 -4.86 0.69 3.48
N ALA A 26 -4.64 1.72 4.30
CA ALA A 26 -5.56 2.85 4.45
C ALA A 26 -5.60 3.72 3.18
N TYR A 27 -4.43 4.05 2.61
CA TYR A 27 -4.30 4.69 1.30
C TYR A 27 -4.95 3.85 0.18
N GLY A 28 -4.65 2.55 0.12
CA GLY A 28 -5.22 1.65 -0.89
C GLY A 28 -6.75 1.48 -0.79
N ARG A 29 -7.33 1.57 0.41
CA ARG A 29 -8.79 1.60 0.59
C ARG A 29 -9.40 2.89 0.06
N CYS A 30 -8.80 4.04 0.38
CA CYS A 30 -9.27 5.33 -0.11
C CYS A 30 -9.22 5.39 -1.64
N VAL A 31 -8.11 4.97 -2.25
CA VAL A 31 -7.95 4.95 -3.71
C VAL A 31 -8.98 4.03 -4.37
N GLN A 32 -9.17 2.81 -3.86
CA GLN A 32 -10.16 1.88 -4.41
C GLN A 32 -11.59 2.38 -4.30
N ALA A 33 -11.97 2.99 -3.17
CA ALA A 33 -13.28 3.61 -3.02
C ALA A 33 -13.49 4.75 -4.03
N SER A 34 -12.42 5.45 -4.36
CA SER A 34 -12.43 6.60 -5.27
C SER A 34 -12.37 6.23 -6.75
N THR A 35 -11.81 5.06 -7.09
CA THR A 35 -11.80 4.48 -8.45
C THR A 35 -12.97 3.53 -8.72
N ALA A 36 -13.89 3.36 -7.76
CA ALA A 36 -15.13 2.62 -7.97
C ALA A 36 -15.93 3.22 -9.16
N PRO A 37 -16.77 2.44 -9.85
CA PRO A 37 -17.53 2.91 -11.01
C PRO A 37 -18.36 4.17 -10.69
N GLY A 38 -18.08 5.28 -11.37
CA GLY A 38 -18.68 6.60 -11.09
C GLY A 38 -17.88 7.49 -10.14
N GLY A 39 -16.81 6.98 -9.54
CA GLY A 39 -15.86 7.74 -8.73
C GLY A 39 -14.86 8.52 -9.60
N ARG A 40 -14.59 9.76 -9.21
CA ARG A 40 -13.46 10.54 -9.74
C ARG A 40 -12.35 10.54 -8.70
N LEU A 41 -11.26 9.86 -9.00
CA LEU A 41 -10.03 9.97 -8.22
C LEU A 41 -9.50 11.40 -8.36
N MET A 42 -9.80 12.26 -7.38
CA MET A 42 -9.21 13.58 -7.27
C MET A 42 -7.88 13.46 -6.55
N LYS A 43 -6.87 14.19 -7.04
CA LYS A 43 -5.48 14.13 -6.55
C LYS A 43 -5.36 14.34 -5.03
N ASP A 44 -6.28 15.11 -4.44
CA ASP A 44 -6.27 15.47 -3.02
C ASP A 44 -7.20 14.60 -2.14
N LEU A 45 -8.03 13.73 -2.73
CA LEU A 45 -9.05 12.98 -1.99
C LEU A 45 -8.44 12.00 -0.97
N CYS A 46 -7.28 11.42 -1.32
CA CYS A 46 -6.52 10.51 -0.44
C CYS A 46 -5.21 11.14 0.03
N ALA A 47 -5.10 12.49 0.05
CA ALA A 47 -3.86 13.18 0.40
C ALA A 47 -3.41 12.92 1.84
N GLN A 48 -4.33 12.90 2.80
CA GLN A 48 -4.02 12.57 4.21
C GLN A 48 -3.41 11.17 4.34
N GLU A 49 -4.05 10.17 3.72
CA GLU A 49 -3.57 8.79 3.76
C GLU A 49 -2.23 8.63 3.05
N PHE A 50 -2.04 9.37 1.97
CA PHE A 50 -0.78 9.41 1.23
C PHE A 50 0.35 10.06 2.04
N GLU A 51 0.06 11.14 2.76
CA GLU A 51 1.04 11.83 3.61
C GLU A 51 1.46 10.94 4.80
N ALA A 52 0.50 10.28 5.45
CA ALA A 52 0.78 9.30 6.51
C ALA A 52 1.67 8.16 6.00
N LEU A 53 1.34 7.59 4.83
CA LEU A 53 2.13 6.56 4.18
C LEU A 53 3.54 7.06 3.84
N ARG A 54 3.65 8.25 3.23
CA ARG A 54 4.94 8.86 2.86
C ARG A 54 5.79 9.15 4.09
N SER A 55 5.19 9.62 5.18
CA SER A 55 5.87 9.89 6.45
C SER A 55 6.44 8.60 7.06
N CYS A 56 5.64 7.53 7.08
CA CYS A 56 6.11 6.23 7.52
C CYS A 56 7.27 5.71 6.66
N PHE A 57 7.20 5.84 5.33
CA PHE A 57 8.30 5.49 4.43
C PHE A 57 9.56 6.32 4.69
N ALA A 58 9.41 7.62 4.93
CA ALA A 58 10.53 8.50 5.27
C ALA A 58 11.18 8.12 6.61
N ALA A 59 10.39 7.73 7.60
CA ALA A 59 10.88 7.23 8.89
C ALA A 59 11.55 5.85 8.75
N ALA A 60 10.96 4.94 7.97
CA ALA A 60 11.50 3.61 7.67
C ALA A 60 12.78 3.68 6.81
N GLY A 61 12.90 4.68 5.94
CA GLY A 61 14.11 4.95 5.15
C GLY A 61 15.28 5.46 6.00
N LYS A 62 15.00 6.23 7.05
CA LYS A 62 16.00 6.68 8.03
C LYS A 62 16.47 5.54 8.94
N LYS A 63 15.63 4.53 9.16
CA LYS A 63 16.05 3.22 9.68
C LYS A 63 16.72 2.42 8.56
N THR A 64 17.96 2.80 8.22
CA THR A 64 18.91 1.74 7.85
C THR A 64 19.10 0.90 9.12
N PRO A 65 18.77 -0.40 9.13
CA PRO A 65 19.33 -1.27 10.15
C PRO A 65 20.84 -1.27 9.91
N ARG A 66 21.55 -0.43 10.68
CA ARG A 66 22.92 -0.77 11.04
C ARG A 66 22.83 -2.12 11.75
N GLY A 67 23.27 -3.18 11.07
CA GLY A 67 23.37 -4.53 11.60
C GLY A 67 22.25 -5.45 11.13
N GLY A 68 22.61 -6.47 10.35
CA GLY A 68 21.66 -7.47 9.90
C GLY A 68 22.15 -8.60 8.99
N LEU A 69 23.44 -8.65 8.60
CA LEU A 69 24.33 -9.83 8.51
C LEU A 69 25.68 -9.38 7.93
#